data_AF-A0AAD9ZPM8-F1
#
_entry.id   AF-A0AAD9ZPM8-F1
#
_cell.length_a   1.000
_cell.length_b   1.000
_cell.length_c   1.000
_cell.angle_alpha   90.00
_cell.angle_beta   90.00
_cell.angle_gamma   90.00
#
_symmetry.space_group_name_H-M   'P 1'
#
loop_
_entity.id
_entity.type
_entity.pdbx_description
1 polymer ?
#
loop_
_entity_poly.entity_id
_entity_poly.type
_entity_poly.pdbx_seq_one_letter_code
_entity_poly.pdbx_strand_id
1 'polypeptide(L)'
;MFDHLKLSKCFSFTASRDWLYRCSFSNANLRSVLTDLGEGTLMHFWVPKFPTQSKPNLVLVHGFGANAMWQYGEHLRHFTSRFNVYVPDLLFFGDSYTSRPERTEVVPGQLSDGFLEDAWRA
;
A
#
# COMPACT_ATOMS: atom_id res chain seq x y z
N MET A 1 16.76 21.21 36.57
CA MET A 1 15.69 21.96 35.86
C MET A 1 15.70 21.43 34.44
N PHE A 2 14.76 20.53 34.14
CA PHE A 2 14.79 19.64 32.97
C PHE A 2 14.45 20.35 31.66
N ASP A 3 14.98 19.74 30.61
CA ASP A 3 14.92 20.04 29.18
C ASP A 3 13.58 20.58 28.65
N HIS A 4 13.67 21.67 27.89
CA HIS A 4 12.61 22.05 26.97
C HIS A 4 13.21 22.56 25.66
N LEU A 5 12.78 21.95 24.55
CA LEU A 5 12.82 22.46 23.18
C LEU A 5 14.07 22.13 22.34
N LYS A 6 14.40 20.84 22.22
CA LYS A 6 15.07 20.30 21.02
C LYS A 6 14.34 19.05 20.47
N LEU A 7 13.02 19.12 20.34
CA LEU A 7 12.22 18.01 19.81
C LEU A 7 11.32 18.40 18.63
N SER A 8 11.76 19.32 17.77
CA SER A 8 10.90 19.89 16.70
C SER A 8 11.45 19.76 15.28
N LYS A 9 12.40 18.85 15.02
CA LYS A 9 12.94 18.61 13.66
C LYS A 9 12.86 17.16 13.14
N CYS A 10 12.19 16.25 13.86
CA CYS A 10 12.24 14.81 13.53
C CYS A 10 10.86 14.13 13.33
N PHE A 11 9.74 14.85 13.42
CA PHE A 11 8.41 14.27 13.23
C PHE A 11 7.88 14.57 11.82
N SER A 12 8.13 13.65 10.88
CA SER A 12 7.36 13.62 9.64
C SER A 12 5.98 13.04 9.97
N PHE A 13 4.92 13.84 9.80
CA PHE A 13 3.55 13.44 10.10
C PHE A 13 3.16 12.15 9.37
N THR A 14 3.52 12.04 8.10
CA THR A 14 3.26 10.84 7.29
C THR A 14 4.04 9.65 7.84
N ALA A 15 5.32 9.81 8.16
CA ALA A 15 6.13 8.73 8.73
C ALA A 15 5.63 8.26 10.10
N SER A 16 5.20 9.18 10.96
CA SER A 16 4.62 8.84 12.26
C SER A 16 3.29 8.10 12.13
N ARG A 17 2.43 8.51 11.19
CA ARG A 17 1.19 7.80 10.88
C ARG A 17 1.43 6.43 10.25
N ASP A 18 2.39 6.32 9.35
CA ASP A 18 2.81 5.04 8.77
C ASP A 18 3.29 4.08 9.85
N TRP A 19 4.12 4.56 10.78
CA TRP A 19 4.57 3.75 11.91
C TRP A 19 3.40 3.27 12.78
N LEU A 20 2.49 4.18 13.14
CA LEU A 20 1.31 3.85 13.94
C LEU A 20 0.43 2.80 13.25
N TYR A 21 0.12 2.98 11.96
CA TYR A 21 -0.70 2.03 11.22
C TYR A 21 0.01 0.70 11.00
N ARG A 22 1.33 0.70 10.75
CA ARG A 22 2.14 -0.52 10.67
C ARG A 22 2.08 -1.31 11.98
N CYS A 23 2.17 -0.64 13.13
CA CYS A 23 1.96 -1.24 14.44
C CYS A 23 0.53 -1.76 14.60
N SER A 24 -0.50 -1.00 14.17
CA SER A 24 -1.90 -1.44 14.22
C SER A 24 -2.13 -2.74 13.43
N PHE A 25 -1.61 -2.82 12.20
CA PHE A 25 -1.70 -4.01 11.35
C PHE A 25 -0.97 -5.21 11.97
N SER A 26 0.24 -5.00 12.51
CA SER A 26 0.98 -6.05 13.20
C SER A 26 0.23 -6.58 14.44
N ASN A 27 -0.40 -5.69 15.20
CA ASN A 27 -1.23 -6.00 16.36
C ASN A 27 -2.57 -6.66 15.97
N ALA A 28 -3.03 -6.46 14.74
CA ALA A 28 -4.19 -7.14 14.16
C ALA A 28 -3.85 -8.53 13.59
N ASN A 29 -2.70 -9.09 13.96
CA ASN A 29 -2.16 -10.38 13.49
C ASN A 29 -1.85 -10.43 11.98
N LEU A 30 -1.56 -9.29 11.36
CA LEU A 30 -1.07 -9.25 9.98
C LEU A 30 0.45 -9.10 9.92
N ARG A 31 1.08 -9.69 8.91
CA ARG A 31 2.48 -9.48 8.57
C ARG A 31 2.60 -8.91 7.16
N SER A 32 3.59 -8.04 6.98
CA SER A 32 3.99 -7.52 5.68
C SER A 32 4.78 -8.58 4.93
N VAL A 33 4.46 -8.77 3.65
CA VAL A 33 5.15 -9.68 2.72
C VAL A 33 5.29 -8.98 1.38
N LEU A 34 6.50 -8.96 0.85
CA LEU A 34 6.76 -8.56 -0.54
C LEU A 34 6.87 -9.82 -1.39
N THR A 35 5.98 -9.93 -2.39
CA THR A 35 5.92 -11.09 -3.29
C THR A 35 6.35 -10.68 -4.68
N ASP A 36 7.31 -11.42 -5.25
CA ASP A 36 7.69 -11.28 -6.65
C ASP A 36 6.65 -11.98 -7.53
N LEU A 37 5.95 -11.20 -8.36
CA LEU A 37 4.98 -11.70 -9.33
C LEU A 37 5.65 -12.02 -10.69
N GLY A 38 6.96 -11.85 -10.78
CA GLY A 38 7.74 -12.00 -12.01
C GLY A 38 7.79 -10.71 -12.82
N GLU A 39 8.63 -10.73 -13.87
CA GLU A 39 8.73 -9.66 -14.86
C GLU A 39 9.00 -8.27 -14.22
N GLY A 40 9.80 -8.23 -13.15
CA GLY A 40 10.14 -6.97 -12.46
C GLY A 40 9.01 -6.34 -11.66
N THR A 41 7.97 -7.11 -11.28
CA THR A 41 6.83 -6.64 -10.50
C THR A 41 6.86 -7.21 -9.08
N LEU A 42 7.09 -6.34 -8.09
CA LEU A 42 7.01 -6.70 -6.68
C LEU A 42 5.72 -6.14 -6.08
N MET A 43 4.92 -7.01 -5.47
CA MET A 43 3.66 -6.64 -4.86
C MET A 43 3.71 -6.86 -3.36
N HIS A 44 3.42 -5.81 -2.61
CA HIS A 44 3.35 -5.84 -1.17
C HIS A 44 1.94 -6.25 -0.70
N PHE A 45 1.91 -7.13 0.29
CA PHE A 45 0.69 -7.63 0.90
C PHE A 45 0.81 -7.62 2.42
N TRP A 46 -0.28 -7.26 3.07
CA TRP A 46 -0.53 -7.65 4.45
C TRP A 46 -1.29 -8.97 4.46
N VAL A 47 -0.70 -10.00 5.06
CA VAL A 47 -1.27 -11.35 5.13
C VAL A 47 -1.46 -11.77 6.58
N PRO A 48 -2.42 -12.65 6.91
CA PRO A 48 -2.60 -13.11 8.27
C PRO A 48 -1.39 -13.95 8.72
N LYS A 49 -0.84 -13.66 9.90
CA LYS A 49 0.26 -14.42 10.51
C LYS A 49 -0.14 -15.87 10.74
N PHE A 50 -1.39 -16.07 11.21
CA PHE A 50 -1.95 -17.37 11.55
C PHE A 50 -3.37 -17.50 10.95
N PRO A 51 -3.48 -17.95 9.69
CA PRO A 51 -4.78 -18.20 9.07
C PRO A 51 -5.57 -19.26 9.85
N THR A 52 -6.83 -18.98 10.15
CA THR A 52 -7.73 -19.92 10.84
C THR A 52 -8.64 -20.59 9.81
N GLN A 53 -8.65 -21.92 9.75
CA GLN A 53 -9.39 -22.65 8.71
C GLN A 53 -10.92 -22.47 8.79
N SER A 54 -11.46 -22.21 9.98
CA SER A 54 -12.90 -21.94 10.17
C SER A 54 -13.32 -20.53 9.78
N LYS A 55 -12.37 -19.61 9.58
CA LYS A 55 -12.67 -18.24 9.16
C LYS A 55 -12.67 -18.14 7.63
N PRO A 56 -13.67 -17.49 7.02
CA PRO A 56 -13.62 -17.18 5.60
C PRO A 56 -12.48 -16.20 5.28
N ASN A 57 -11.96 -16.27 4.05
CA ASN A 57 -10.95 -15.33 3.56
C ASN A 57 -11.62 -14.04 3.09
N LEU A 58 -11.00 -12.90 3.39
CA LEU A 58 -11.46 -11.58 2.95
C LEU A 58 -10.27 -10.81 2.38
N VAL A 59 -10.43 -10.29 1.16
CA VAL A 59 -9.46 -9.40 0.52
C VAL A 59 -9.99 -7.97 0.59
N LEU A 60 -9.20 -7.07 1.16
CA LEU A 60 -9.52 -5.65 1.22
C LEU A 60 -8.71 -4.89 0.17
N VAL A 61 -9.40 -4.31 -0.82
CA VAL A 61 -8.77 -3.60 -1.95
C VAL A 61 -8.92 -2.10 -1.75
N HIS A 62 -7.79 -1.40 -1.56
CA HIS A 62 -7.84 0.03 -1.30
C HIS A 62 -8.16 0.86 -2.55
N GLY A 63 -8.65 2.09 -2.36
CA GLY A 63 -8.91 3.04 -3.44
C GLY A 63 -7.71 3.91 -3.78
N PHE A 64 -7.88 4.81 -4.75
CA PHE A 64 -6.87 5.79 -5.14
C PHE A 64 -6.68 6.86 -4.05
N GLY A 65 -5.43 7.30 -3.83
CA GLY A 65 -5.10 8.39 -2.90
C GLY A 65 -4.68 7.96 -1.49
N ALA A 66 -4.69 6.67 -1.16
CA ALA A 66 -4.17 6.13 0.10
C ALA A 66 -3.60 4.73 -0.11
N ASN A 67 -2.53 4.36 0.61
CA ASN A 67 -2.09 2.96 0.69
C ASN A 67 -3.03 2.15 1.61
N ALA A 68 -2.87 0.82 1.64
CA ALA A 68 -3.69 -0.08 2.44
C ALA A 68 -3.79 0.32 3.92
N MET A 69 -2.67 0.76 4.50
CA MET A 69 -2.60 1.10 5.92
C MET A 69 -3.47 2.30 6.29
N TRP A 70 -3.42 3.36 5.47
CA TRP A 70 -4.18 4.58 5.72
C TRP A 70 -5.68 4.38 5.52
N GLN A 71 -6.08 3.54 4.56
CA GLN A 71 -7.50 3.30 4.31
C GLN A 71 -8.16 2.42 5.37
N TYR A 72 -7.45 1.41 5.87
CA TYR A 72 -8.05 0.38 6.75
C TYR A 72 -7.60 0.43 8.21
N GLY A 73 -6.58 1.21 8.57
CA GLY A 73 -5.93 1.18 9.89
C GLY A 73 -6.86 1.21 11.10
N GLU A 74 -7.91 2.04 11.06
CA GLU A 74 -8.89 2.18 12.15
C GLU A 74 -9.91 1.02 12.18
N HIS A 75 -10.27 0.48 11.03
CA HIS A 75 -11.38 -0.48 10.89
C HIS A 75 -10.91 -1.93 10.87
N LEU A 76 -9.62 -2.17 10.63
CA LEU A 76 -9.04 -3.49 10.36
C LEU A 76 -9.40 -4.56 11.41
N ARG A 77 -9.41 -4.19 12.70
CA ARG A 77 -9.71 -5.12 13.81
C ARG A 77 -11.09 -5.75 13.72
N HIS A 78 -12.08 -5.03 13.19
CA HIS A 78 -13.42 -5.55 13.02
C HIS A 78 -13.43 -6.72 12.03
N PHE A 79 -12.63 -6.61 10.97
CA PHE A 79 -12.51 -7.65 9.96
C PHE A 79 -11.66 -8.84 10.43
N THR A 80 -10.49 -8.60 11.02
CA THR A 80 -9.60 -9.70 11.46
C THR A 80 -10.19 -10.58 12.57
N SER A 81 -11.17 -10.05 13.32
CA SER A 81 -11.94 -10.84 14.28
C SER A 81 -12.79 -11.93 13.63
N ARG A 82 -13.28 -11.72 12.39
CA ARG A 82 -14.23 -12.59 11.69
C ARG A 82 -13.65 -13.31 10.46
N PHE A 83 -12.62 -12.75 9.86
CA PHE A 83 -12.05 -13.20 8.58
C PHE A 83 -10.54 -13.42 8.66
N ASN A 84 -10.00 -14.25 7.77
CA ASN A 84 -8.59 -14.21 7.40
C ASN A 84 -8.40 -13.06 6.41
N VAL A 85 -7.89 -11.93 6.89
CA VAL A 85 -7.81 -10.69 6.10
C VAL A 85 -6.50 -10.62 5.34
N TYR A 86 -6.60 -10.35 4.04
CA TYR A 86 -5.49 -10.08 3.13
C TYR A 86 -5.66 -8.66 2.58
N VAL A 87 -4.60 -7.85 2.60
CA VAL A 87 -4.65 -6.46 2.13
C VAL A 87 -3.49 -6.23 1.16
N PRO A 88 -3.69 -6.40 -0.15
CA PRO A 88 -2.73 -5.97 -1.16
C PRO A 88 -2.58 -4.45 -1.16
N ASP A 89 -1.35 -3.97 -1.32
CA ASP A 89 -1.11 -2.63 -1.85
C ASP A 89 -1.18 -2.70 -3.38
N LEU A 90 -2.01 -1.84 -3.98
CA LEU A 90 -2.09 -1.68 -5.43
C LEU A 90 -0.73 -1.26 -6.01
N LEU A 91 -0.51 -1.53 -7.30
CA LEU A 91 0.71 -1.11 -7.99
C LEU A 91 0.96 0.39 -7.81
N PHE A 92 2.21 0.75 -7.48
CA PHE A 92 2.66 2.12 -7.19
C PHE A 92 2.15 2.70 -5.87
N PHE A 93 1.54 1.90 -5.01
CA PHE A 93 1.15 2.28 -3.65
C PHE A 93 1.95 1.49 -2.61
N GLY A 94 2.18 2.12 -1.45
CA GLY A 94 2.93 1.49 -0.36
C GLY A 94 4.29 1.01 -0.82
N ASP A 95 4.58 -0.27 -0.60
CA ASP A 95 5.83 -0.92 -1.01
C ASP A 95 5.69 -1.72 -2.33
N SER A 96 4.54 -1.63 -3.03
CA SER A 96 4.31 -2.29 -4.33
C SER A 96 4.86 -1.48 -5.50
N TYR A 97 5.64 -2.11 -6.38
CA TYR A 97 6.20 -1.45 -7.57
C TYR A 97 6.37 -2.40 -8.77
N THR A 98 6.50 -1.82 -9.96
CA THR A 98 6.92 -2.55 -11.17
C THR A 98 7.91 -1.72 -11.97
N SER A 99 8.89 -2.38 -12.59
CA SER A 99 9.83 -1.74 -13.53
C SER A 99 9.37 -1.84 -14.99
N ARG A 100 8.19 -2.41 -15.26
CA ARG A 100 7.71 -2.66 -16.62
C ARG A 100 7.21 -1.40 -17.31
N PRO A 101 7.79 -1.01 -18.46
CA PRO A 101 7.42 0.24 -19.13
C PRO A 101 5.97 0.24 -19.65
N GLU A 102 5.37 -0.93 -19.95
CA GLU A 102 3.95 -1.02 -20.36
C GLU A 102 2.96 -0.77 -19.21
N ARG A 103 3.42 -0.78 -17.96
CA ARG A 103 2.60 -0.58 -16.76
C ARG A 103 3.05 0.58 -15.91
N THR A 104 4.22 1.16 -16.17
CA THR A 104 4.67 2.42 -15.60
C THR A 104 3.92 3.57 -16.25
N GLU A 105 3.57 4.60 -15.48
CA GLU A 105 3.04 5.83 -16.04
C GLU A 105 4.06 6.40 -17.03
N VAL A 106 3.71 6.42 -18.31
CA VAL A 106 4.46 7.18 -19.31
C VAL A 106 4.26 8.64 -18.92
N VAL A 107 5.29 9.25 -18.34
CA VAL A 107 5.24 10.66 -17.93
C VAL A 107 4.88 11.49 -19.16
N PRO A 108 3.76 12.25 -19.13
CA PRO A 108 3.38 13.15 -20.22
C PRO A 108 4.46 14.22 -20.39
N GLY A 109 5.35 13.98 -21.33
CA GLY A 109 6.60 14.72 -21.51
C GLY A 109 7.57 14.01 -22.46
N GLN A 110 7.39 12.70 -22.68
CA GLN A 110 8.02 11.94 -23.76
C GLN A 110 7.07 11.57 -24.91
N LEU A 111 5.88 12.16 -24.96
CA LEU A 111 5.03 12.08 -26.15
C LEU A 111 5.61 13.05 -27.17
N SER A 112 6.26 12.52 -28.22
CA SER A 112 6.54 13.32 -29.41
C SER A 112 5.22 13.77 -30.03
N ASP A 113 5.21 14.97 -30.61
CA ASP A 113 4.03 15.70 -31.12
C ASP A 113 3.12 14.93 -32.10
N GLY A 114 3.46 13.71 -32.51
CA GLY A 114 2.65 12.89 -33.42
C GLY A 114 1.53 12.06 -32.77
N PHE A 115 1.57 11.81 -31.45
CA PHE A 115 0.61 10.88 -30.83
C PHE A 115 -0.83 11.40 -30.76
N LEU A 116 -1.02 12.73 -30.70
CA LEU A 116 -2.35 13.32 -30.60
C LEU A 116 -3.08 13.36 -31.97
N GLU A 117 -2.35 13.42 -33.08
CA GLU A 117 -2.94 13.48 -34.42
C GLU A 117 -3.49 12.13 -34.90
N ASP A 118 -2.87 11.02 -34.49
CA ASP A 118 -3.32 9.67 -34.84
C ASP A 118 -4.58 9.25 -34.07
N ALA A 119 -4.78 9.78 -32.86
CA ALA A 119 -5.90 9.41 -31.99
C ALA A 119 -7.26 9.99 -32.40
N TRP A 120 -7.29 11.03 -33.25
CA TRP A 120 -8.53 11.68 -33.70
C TRP A 120 -8.99 11.26 -35.10
N ARG A 121 -8.28 10.35 -35.76
CA ARG A 121 -8.61 9.86 -37.11
C ARG A 121 -9.14 8.41 -37.16
N ALA A 122 -9.38 7.77 -36.02
CA ALA A 122 -9.99 6.44 -35.93
C ALA A 122 -11.48 6.51 -35.58
#